data_AF-A0A260A8G4-F1
#
_entry.id   AF-A0A260A8G4-F1
#
_cell.length_a   1.000
_cell.length_b   1.000
_cell.length_c   1.000
_cell.angle_alpha   90.00
_cell.angle_beta   90.00
_cell.angle_gamma   90.00
#
_symmetry.space_group_name_H-M   'P 1'
#
loop_
_entity.id
_entity.type
_entity.pdbx_description
1 polymer ?
#
loop_
_entity_poly.entity_id
_entity_poly.type
_entity_poly.pdbx_seq_one_letter_code
_entity_poly.pdbx_strand_id
1 'polypeptide(L)' 'MTETTNTETATCIADGPDCTGDVEYREALSGTGVAHPRCDKHWQDRLDLEDDLRRRYPAHAPADFDPTYAGERWDEDY' A
#
# COMPACT_ATOMS: atom_id res chain seq x y z
N MET A 1 -7.40 32.02 -13.67
CA MET A 1 -7.25 30.59 -13.34
C MET A 1 -7.36 30.51 -11.84
N THR A 2 -8.54 30.20 -11.31
CA THR A 2 -8.77 30.14 -9.86
C THR A 2 -8.44 28.73 -9.39
N GLU A 3 -7.31 28.60 -8.71
CA GLU A 3 -6.96 27.41 -7.93
C GLU A 3 -8.00 27.23 -6.84
N THR A 4 -8.84 26.21 -6.99
CA THR A 4 -9.75 25.75 -5.95
C THR A 4 -9.02 24.71 -5.11
N THR A 5 -8.10 25.13 -4.24
CA THR A 5 -7.61 24.27 -3.15
C THR A 5 -8.59 24.42 -2.00
N ASN A 6 -9.64 23.59 -2.06
CA ASN A 6 -10.54 23.38 -0.94
C ASN A 6 -9.74 22.61 0.12
N THR A 7 -9.04 23.34 0.99
CA THR A 7 -8.33 22.79 2.15
C THR A 7 -9.37 22.39 3.19
N GLU A 8 -10.13 21.34 2.92
CA GLU A 8 -10.69 20.52 4.00
C GLU A 8 -9.49 19.99 4.76
N THR A 9 -9.36 20.34 6.04
CA THR A 9 -8.27 19.88 6.92
C THR A 9 -8.32 18.36 7.03
N ALA A 10 -7.63 17.69 6.11
CA ALA A 10 -7.55 16.25 6.06
C ALA A 10 -6.72 15.78 7.26
N THR A 11 -7.33 14.96 8.12
CA THR A 11 -6.64 14.32 9.24
C THR A 11 -6.00 13.02 8.75
N CYS A 12 -4.77 12.75 9.19
CA CYS A 12 -4.09 11.49 8.88
C CYS A 12 -4.91 10.29 9.39
N ILE A 13 -5.18 9.31 8.52
CA ILE A 13 -6.00 8.14 8.85
C ILE A 13 -5.45 7.27 9.99
N ALA A 14 -4.12 7.30 10.20
CA ALA A 14 -3.48 6.54 11.27
C ALA A 14 -3.70 7.17 12.66
N ASP A 15 -4.11 8.45 12.71
CA ASP A 15 -4.43 9.24 13.91
C ASP A 15 -3.60 8.83 15.15
N GLY A 16 -2.37 9.35 15.25
CA GLY A 16 -1.39 8.90 16.25
C GLY A 16 -0.46 10.01 16.75
N PRO A 17 0.15 9.82 17.95
CA PRO A 17 1.01 10.82 18.59
C PRO A 17 2.32 11.08 17.83
N ASP A 18 2.69 10.20 16.91
CA ASP A 18 3.90 10.25 16.10
C ASP A 18 3.68 10.82 14.68
N CYS A 19 2.47 11.28 14.36
CA CYS A 19 2.18 11.98 13.10
C CYS A 19 3.16 13.14 12.87
N THR A 20 3.88 13.09 11.74
CA THR A 20 4.88 14.10 11.36
C THR A 20 4.82 14.37 9.86
N GLY A 21 4.92 15.64 9.46
CA GLY A 21 4.88 16.09 8.07
C GLY A 21 3.49 16.54 7.60
N ASP A 22 3.38 16.89 6.32
CA ASP A 22 2.16 17.40 5.71
C ASP A 22 1.18 16.25 5.43
N VAL A 23 -0.12 16.49 5.67
CA VAL A 23 -1.17 15.51 5.37
C VAL A 23 -1.72 15.75 3.98
N GLU A 24 -1.56 14.74 3.12
CA GLU A 24 -2.10 14.74 1.76
C GLU A 24 -2.88 13.46 1.48
N TYR A 25 -3.82 13.51 0.54
CA TYR A 25 -4.46 12.29 0.03
C TYR A 25 -3.44 11.51 -0.80
N ARG A 26 -3.00 10.37 -0.27
CA ARG A 26 -2.06 9.46 -0.92
C ARG A 26 -2.81 8.36 -1.68
N GLU A 27 -2.23 7.94 -2.80
CA GLU A 27 -2.80 6.90 -3.65
C GLU A 27 -3.00 5.56 -2.93
N ALA A 28 -3.90 4.74 -3.48
CA ALA A 28 -4.16 3.41 -2.97
C ALA A 28 -3.02 2.47 -3.38
N LEU A 29 -2.35 1.86 -2.38
CA LEU A 29 -1.45 0.74 -2.62
C LEU A 29 -2.18 -0.61 -2.62
N SER A 30 -3.43 -0.63 -2.17
CA SER A 30 -4.33 -1.78 -2.21
C SER A 30 -5.19 -1.79 -3.48
N GLY A 31 -5.67 -2.97 -3.88
CA GLY A 31 -6.56 -3.14 -5.04
C GLY A 31 -7.92 -2.44 -4.96
N THR A 32 -8.24 -1.74 -3.86
CA THR A 32 -9.48 -0.98 -3.69
C THR A 32 -9.50 0.35 -4.47
N GLY A 33 -8.33 0.90 -4.84
CA GLY A 33 -8.24 2.17 -5.56
C GLY A 33 -8.61 3.42 -4.74
N VAL A 34 -8.89 3.28 -3.46
CA VAL A 34 -9.31 4.40 -2.59
C VAL A 34 -8.08 5.12 -2.00
N ALA A 35 -7.95 6.41 -2.32
CA ALA A 35 -6.95 7.28 -1.71
C ALA A 35 -7.32 7.61 -0.26
N HIS A 36 -6.32 7.71 0.62
CA HIS A 36 -6.54 8.07 2.02
C HIS A 36 -5.57 9.16 2.48
N PRO A 37 -6.02 10.07 3.36
CA PRO A 37 -5.16 11.12 3.89
C PRO A 37 -4.10 10.53 4.83
N ARG A 38 -2.83 10.83 4.56
CA ARG A 38 -1.69 10.39 5.38
C ARG A 38 -0.66 11.50 5.47
N CYS A 39 -0.04 11.65 6.66
CA CYS A 39 1.14 12.48 6.79
C CYS A 39 2.36 11.81 6.13
N ASP A 40 3.41 12.58 5.86
CA ASP A 40 4.64 12.08 5.21
C ASP A 40 5.24 10.86 5.90
N LYS A 41 5.32 10.88 7.24
CA LYS A 41 5.81 9.72 8.00
C LYS A 41 4.99 8.47 7.72
N HIS A 42 3.67 8.53 7.93
CA HIS A 42 2.79 7.37 7.76
C HIS A 42 2.65 6.95 6.30
N TRP A 43 2.94 7.86 5.36
CA TRP A 43 3.06 7.49 3.96
C TRP A 43 4.30 6.65 3.71
N GLN A 44 5.46 7.06 4.23
CA GLN A 44 6.69 6.28 4.12
C GLN A 44 6.56 4.90 4.80
N ASP A 45 6.03 4.87 6.03
CA ASP A 45 5.80 3.60 6.76
C ASP A 45 4.90 2.65 5.95
N ARG A 46 3.91 3.19 5.22
CA ARG A 46 3.01 2.40 4.38
C ARG A 46 3.70 1.88 3.12
N LEU A 47 4.62 2.64 2.53
CA LEU A 47 5.44 2.20 1.40
C LEU A 47 6.40 1.08 1.82
N ASP A 48 7.05 1.22 2.97
CA ASP A 48 7.97 0.21 3.49
C ASP A 48 7.23 -1.11 3.79
N LEU A 49 6.04 -1.03 4.39
CA LEU A 49 5.17 -2.19 4.59
C LEU A 49 4.77 -2.83 3.25
N GLU A 50 4.44 -2.03 2.24
CA GLU A 50 4.07 -2.55 0.92
C GLU A 50 5.22 -3.29 0.24
N ASP A 51 6.44 -2.75 0.32
CA ASP A 51 7.64 -3.41 -0.20
C ASP A 51 7.91 -4.75 0.51
N ASP A 52 7.82 -4.78 1.84
CA ASP A 52 7.98 -6.02 2.61
C ASP A 52 6.92 -7.06 2.24
N LEU A 53 5.67 -6.63 2.05
CA LEU A 53 4.57 -7.51 1.62
C LEU A 53 4.84 -8.10 0.23
N ARG A 54 5.27 -7.29 -0.74
CA ARG A 54 5.57 -7.78 -2.10
C ARG A 54 6.74 -8.75 -2.13
N ARG A 55 7.72 -8.56 -1.26
CA ARG A 55 8.86 -9.46 -1.11
C ARG A 55 8.45 -10.78 -0.45
N ARG A 56 7.55 -10.74 0.53
CA ARG A 56 7.08 -11.92 1.29
C ARG A 56 6.02 -12.72 0.53
N TYR A 57 5.16 -12.04 -0.21
CA TYR A 57 4.03 -12.59 -0.94
C TYR A 57 4.11 -12.13 -2.41
N PRO A 58 5.00 -12.73 -3.21
CA PRO A 58 5.12 -12.39 -4.61
C PRO A 58 3.82 -12.70 -5.36
N ALA A 59 3.50 -11.88 -6.38
CA ALA A 59 2.28 -12.07 -7.16
C ALA A 59 2.30 -13.36 -8.01
N HIS A 60 3.48 -13.86 -8.34
CA HIS A 60 3.68 -15.06 -9.13
C HIS A 60 4.58 -16.05 -8.39
N ALA A 61 4.48 -17.31 -8.81
CA ALA A 61 5.34 -18.36 -8.32
C ALA A 61 6.80 -17.91 -8.40
N PRO A 62 7.57 -18.02 -7.31
CA PRO A 62 9.00 -17.77 -7.38
C PRO A 62 9.66 -18.81 -8.30
N ALA A 63 10.82 -18.46 -8.87
CA ALA A 63 11.47 -19.28 -9.90
C ALA A 63 11.87 -20.69 -9.43
N ASP A 64 11.98 -20.89 -8.13
CA ASP A 64 12.31 -22.15 -7.46
C ASP A 64 11.06 -22.89 -6.93
N PHE A 65 9.85 -22.39 -7.21
CA PHE A 65 8.63 -23.12 -6.88
C PHE A 65 8.52 -24.41 -7.71
N ASP A 66 8.55 -25.55 -7.03
CA ASP A 66 8.35 -26.86 -7.65
C ASP A 66 6.90 -27.35 -7.38
N PRO A 67 6.01 -27.31 -8.39
CA PRO A 67 4.62 -27.77 -8.23
C PRO A 67 4.52 -29.27 -7.93
N THR A 68 5.60 -30.04 -8.12
CA THR A 68 5.63 -31.48 -7.88
C THR A 68 6.06 -31.86 -6.46
N TYR A 69 6.63 -30.92 -5.69
CA TYR A 69 7.13 -31.20 -4.34
C TYR A 69 6.00 -31.55 -3.34
N ALA A 70 4.87 -30.86 -3.44
CA ALA A 70 3.67 -31.13 -2.64
C ALA A 70 2.43 -31.45 -3.50
N GLY A 71 2.57 -31.48 -4.83
CA GLY A 71 1.44 -31.57 -5.77
C GLY A 71 0.57 -30.30 -5.79
N GLU A 72 1.07 -29.20 -5.23
CA GLU A 72 0.40 -27.90 -5.17
C GLU A 72 0.64 -27.10 -6.45
N ARG A 73 -0.33 -26.28 -6.84
CA ARG A 73 -0.20 -25.31 -7.91
C ARG A 73 -0.26 -23.92 -7.32
N TRP A 74 0.58 -23.03 -7.82
CA TRP A 74 0.60 -21.63 -7.40
C TRP A 74 -0.60 -20.87 -7.94
N ASP A 75 -0.92 -21.08 -9.22
CA ASP A 75 -2.06 -20.46 -9.88
C ASP A 75 -3.34 -21.31 -9.71
N GLU A 76 -4.45 -20.62 -9.48
CA GLU A 76 -5.80 -21.21 -9.41
C GLU A 76 -6.49 -21.29 -10.78
N ASP A 77 -5.89 -20.67 -11.81
CA ASP A 77 -6.44 -20.67 -13.17
C ASP A 77 -6.09 -21.98 -13.92
N TYR A 78 -7.15 -22.53 -14.52
CA TYR A 78 -7.31 -23.89 -15.06
C TYR A 78 -6.48 -24.19 -16.32
#